data_AF-A0A5C1AW16-F1
#
_entry.id   AF-A0A5C1AW16-F1
#
_cell.length_a   1.000
_cell.length_b   1.000
_cell.length_c   1.000
_cell.angle_alpha   90.00
_cell.angle_beta   90.00
_cell.angle_gamma   90.00
#
_symmetry.space_group_name_H-M   'P 1'
#
loop_
_entity.id
_entity.type
_entity.pdbx_description
1 polymer ?
#
loop_
_entity_poly.entity_id
_entity_poly.type
_entity_poly.pdbx_seq_one_letter_code
_entity_poly.pdbx_strand_id
1 'polypeptide(L)'
;MRKSIATVSSSDALIEKLKAIASVDFDDVEVFESAPLPHARSMRDIRSYATDRGLLTDLLQPFRDVEDVFGAQHKRNLTRTARKFDLMDELDRRKGFAQGRSS
;
A
#
# COMPACT_ATOMS: atom_id res chain seq x y z
N MET A 1 8.17 -9.97 -15.04
CA MET A 1 7.12 -8.98 -14.70
C MET A 1 6.84 -9.10 -13.21
N ARG A 2 6.63 -7.98 -12.51
CA ARG A 2 6.27 -8.00 -11.09
C ARG A 2 4.81 -8.42 -10.92
N LYS A 3 4.53 -9.40 -10.06
CA LYS A 3 3.16 -9.82 -9.71
C LYS A 3 2.67 -9.00 -8.52
N SER A 4 1.62 -8.20 -8.71
CA SER A 4 1.00 -7.38 -7.65
C SER A 4 -0.48 -7.67 -7.53
N ILE A 5 -1.03 -7.47 -6.33
CA ILE A 5 -2.46 -7.65 -6.02
C ILE A 5 -2.96 -6.55 -5.08
N ALA A 6 -4.20 -6.11 -5.29
CA ALA A 6 -4.83 -5.08 -4.47
C ALA A 6 -5.53 -5.65 -3.23
N THR A 7 -5.36 -5.03 -2.06
CA THR A 7 -6.00 -5.50 -0.82
C THR A 7 -7.53 -5.41 -0.83
N VAL A 8 -8.11 -4.68 -1.78
CA VAL A 8 -9.56 -4.51 -1.95
C VAL A 8 -10.25 -5.75 -2.55
N SER A 9 -9.49 -6.70 -3.11
CA SER A 9 -10.04 -7.85 -3.85
C SER A 9 -10.55 -9.00 -2.98
N SER A 10 -10.52 -8.88 -1.65
CA SER A 10 -11.09 -9.86 -0.71
C SER A 10 -11.71 -9.14 0.50
N SER A 11 -12.62 -9.78 1.22
CA SER A 11 -13.25 -9.24 2.44
C SER A 11 -12.47 -9.53 3.73
N ASP A 12 -11.35 -10.25 3.63
CA ASP A 12 -10.57 -10.71 4.79
C ASP A 12 -9.84 -9.56 5.50
N ALA A 13 -9.52 -9.78 6.78
CA ALA A 13 -8.66 -8.88 7.54
C ALA A 13 -7.29 -8.73 6.82
N LEU A 14 -6.71 -7.53 6.85
CA LEU A 14 -5.48 -7.26 6.08
C LEU A 14 -4.33 -8.20 6.46
N ILE A 15 -4.25 -8.63 7.72
CA ILE A 15 -3.30 -9.65 8.19
C ILE A 15 -3.40 -10.95 7.39
N GLU A 16 -4.61 -11.51 7.28
CA GLU A 16 -4.82 -12.81 6.63
C GLU A 16 -4.59 -12.70 5.13
N LYS A 17 -4.94 -11.56 4.52
CA LYS A 17 -4.58 -11.26 3.13
C LYS A 17 -3.09 -11.26 2.92
N LEU A 18 -2.32 -10.54 3.73
CA LEU A 18 -0.88 -10.44 3.56
C LEU A 18 -0.20 -11.80 3.75
N LYS A 19 -0.71 -12.65 4.66
CA LYS A 19 -0.24 -14.04 4.79
C LYS A 19 -0.54 -14.87 3.54
N ALA A 20 -1.78 -14.81 3.05
CA ALA A 20 -2.19 -15.55 1.86
C ALA A 20 -1.40 -15.09 0.62
N ILE A 21 -1.25 -13.78 0.43
CA ILE A 21 -0.49 -13.17 -0.67
C ILE A 21 0.99 -13.56 -0.60
N ALA A 22 1.58 -13.61 0.59
CA ALA A 22 2.97 -14.06 0.75
C ALA A 22 3.16 -15.57 0.55
N SER A 23 2.11 -16.38 0.76
CA SER A 23 2.14 -17.82 0.47
C SER A 23 1.99 -18.16 -1.01
N VAL A 24 1.51 -17.20 -1.80
CA VAL A 24 1.50 -17.28 -3.26
C VAL A 24 2.59 -16.37 -3.81
N ASP A 25 2.95 -16.60 -5.06
CA ASP A 25 4.19 -16.13 -5.63
C ASP A 25 4.08 -14.64 -6.08
N PHE A 26 3.49 -13.77 -5.25
CA PHE A 26 3.38 -12.33 -5.49
C PHE A 26 4.59 -11.57 -4.93
N ASP A 27 4.95 -10.48 -5.59
CA ASP A 27 6.10 -9.65 -5.25
C ASP A 27 5.69 -8.39 -4.47
N ASP A 28 4.44 -7.93 -4.62
CA ASP A 28 3.97 -6.62 -4.18
C ASP A 28 2.47 -6.65 -3.83
N VAL A 29 2.06 -5.73 -2.96
CA VAL A 29 0.66 -5.53 -2.59
C VAL A 29 0.29 -4.05 -2.65
N GLU A 30 -0.81 -3.76 -3.33
CA GLU A 30 -1.37 -2.40 -3.39
C GLU A 30 -2.32 -2.19 -2.20
N VAL A 31 -1.93 -1.29 -1.29
CA VAL A 31 -2.63 -1.07 -0.02
C VAL A 31 -3.80 -0.12 -0.22
N PHE A 32 -4.98 -0.53 0.23
CA PHE A 32 -6.14 0.36 0.30
C PHE A 32 -6.09 1.21 1.57
N GLU A 33 -6.25 2.52 1.46
CA GLU A 33 -6.12 3.48 2.59
C GLU A 33 -6.99 3.12 3.79
N SER A 34 -8.19 2.58 3.55
CA SER A 34 -9.12 2.15 4.61
C SER A 34 -8.96 0.69 5.03
N ALA A 35 -7.91 -0.01 4.60
CA ALA A 35 -7.71 -1.42 4.96
C ALA A 35 -7.40 -1.54 6.46
N PRO A 36 -8.23 -2.24 7.25
CA PRO A 36 -7.99 -2.37 8.68
C PRO A 36 -6.87 -3.38 8.93
N LEU A 37 -5.82 -2.95 9.63
CA LEU A 37 -4.79 -3.83 10.19
C LEU A 37 -4.82 -3.73 11.72
N PRO A 38 -5.19 -4.81 12.45
CA PRO A 38 -5.17 -4.80 13.91
C PRO A 38 -3.81 -4.34 14.44
N HIS A 39 -3.82 -3.38 15.37
CA HIS A 39 -2.65 -2.79 16.02
C HIS A 39 -1.72 -1.93 15.15
N ALA A 40 -1.99 -1.78 13.85
CA ALA A 40 -1.29 -0.79 13.03
C ALA A 40 -1.76 0.61 13.38
N ARG A 41 -0.81 1.49 13.67
CA ARG A 41 -1.05 2.90 13.98
C ARG A 41 -0.64 3.81 12.83
N SER A 42 0.05 3.29 11.82
CA SER A 42 0.61 4.03 10.68
C SER A 42 0.77 3.18 9.42
N MET A 43 0.99 3.82 8.26
CA MET A 43 1.35 3.12 7.02
C MET A 43 2.70 2.40 7.14
N ARG A 44 3.61 2.92 7.96
CA ARG A 44 4.88 2.26 8.29
C ARG A 44 4.69 0.90 8.96
N ASP A 45 3.67 0.73 9.80
CA ASP A 45 3.39 -0.56 10.46
C ASP A 45 2.93 -1.60 9.43
N ILE A 46 2.07 -1.18 8.50
CA ILE A 46 1.60 -2.01 7.38
C ILE A 46 2.77 -2.43 6.49
N ARG A 47 3.62 -1.47 6.10
CA ARG A 47 4.84 -1.71 5.33
C ARG A 47 5.76 -2.72 6.01
N SER A 48 6.01 -2.54 7.31
CA SER A 48 6.89 -3.42 8.07
C SER A 48 6.34 -4.85 8.10
N TYR A 49 5.03 -4.98 8.35
CA TYR A 49 4.34 -6.28 8.34
C TYR A 49 4.42 -6.99 6.98
N ALA A 50 4.30 -6.26 5.88
CA ALA A 50 4.43 -6.79 4.53
C ALA A 50 5.89 -7.17 4.19
N THR A 51 6.84 -6.30 4.56
CA THR A 51 8.28 -6.51 4.30
C THR A 51 8.80 -7.76 5.02
N ASP A 52 8.36 -8.01 6.26
CA ASP A 52 8.70 -9.22 7.03
C ASP A 52 8.28 -10.52 6.32
N ARG A 53 7.40 -10.42 5.32
CA ARG A 53 6.88 -11.54 4.50
C ARG A 53 7.43 -11.54 3.08
N GLY A 54 8.37 -10.65 2.78
CA GLY A 54 8.96 -10.52 1.44
C GLY A 54 8.07 -9.83 0.41
N LEU A 55 7.03 -9.11 0.87
CA LEU A 55 6.15 -8.33 -0.01
C LEU A 55 6.59 -6.85 -0.02
N LEU A 56 6.58 -6.26 -1.22
CA LEU A 56 6.63 -4.81 -1.41
C LEU A 56 5.25 -4.17 -1.15
N THR A 57 5.23 -2.86 -0.91
CA THR A 57 4.00 -2.08 -0.69
C THR A 57 4.10 -0.75 -1.44
N ASP A 58 4.25 -0.79 -2.76
CA ASP A 58 4.65 0.41 -3.52
C ASP A 58 3.48 1.32 -3.92
N LEU A 59 2.24 0.93 -3.64
CA LEU A 59 1.05 1.66 -4.09
C LEU A 59 0.02 1.86 -2.98
N LEU A 60 -0.51 3.08 -2.89
CA LEU A 60 -1.65 3.44 -2.07
C LEU A 60 -2.86 3.75 -2.97
N GLN A 61 -3.96 3.05 -2.73
CA GLN A 61 -5.22 3.23 -3.44
C GLN A 61 -6.37 3.58 -2.47
N PRO A 62 -7.45 4.26 -2.94
CA PRO A 62 -7.66 4.71 -4.31
C PRO A 62 -7.18 6.14 -4.53
N PHE A 63 -6.76 6.47 -5.75
CA PHE A 63 -6.58 7.86 -6.19
C PHE A 63 -7.79 8.24 -7.07
N ARG A 64 -8.66 9.15 -6.62
CA ARG A 64 -9.91 9.52 -7.31
C ARG A 64 -10.12 11.02 -7.30
N ASP A 65 -10.95 11.48 -8.23
CA ASP A 65 -11.48 12.84 -8.32
C ASP A 65 -10.37 13.90 -8.47
N VAL A 66 -9.32 13.59 -9.24
CA VAL A 66 -8.22 14.52 -9.51
C VAL A 66 -8.37 15.25 -10.84
N GLU A 67 -9.16 14.70 -11.75
CA GLU A 67 -9.42 15.23 -13.10
C GLU A 67 -10.87 15.75 -13.21
N ASP A 68 -11.11 16.70 -14.12
CA ASP A 68 -12.43 17.31 -14.41
C ASP A 68 -13.18 17.93 -13.22
N VAL A 69 -12.44 18.46 -12.24
CA VAL A 69 -12.98 19.17 -11.07
C VAL A 69 -12.41 20.57 -10.98
N PHE A 70 -13.27 21.58 -10.78
CA PHE A 70 -12.90 23.00 -10.81
C PHE A 70 -13.14 23.73 -9.47
N GLY A 71 -12.58 24.93 -9.36
CA GLY A 71 -12.84 25.85 -8.25
C GLY A 71 -12.43 25.32 -6.88
N ALA A 72 -13.28 25.51 -5.87
CA ALA A 72 -13.00 25.10 -4.50
C ALA A 72 -12.84 23.58 -4.33
N GLN A 73 -13.49 22.78 -5.18
CA GLN A 73 -13.38 21.33 -5.13
C GLN A 73 -12.04 20.83 -5.63
N HIS A 74 -11.51 21.44 -6.70
CA HIS A 74 -10.15 21.18 -7.18
C HIS A 74 -9.11 21.39 -6.07
N LYS A 75 -9.16 22.52 -5.37
CA LYS A 75 -8.24 22.82 -4.25
C LYS A 75 -8.30 21.78 -3.14
N ARG A 76 -9.52 21.36 -2.74
CA ARG A 76 -9.70 20.29 -1.74
C ARG A 76 -9.12 18.95 -2.21
N ASN A 77 -9.31 18.61 -3.48
CA ASN A 77 -8.79 17.37 -4.06
C ASN A 77 -7.26 17.38 -4.15
N LEU A 78 -6.64 18.52 -4.46
CA LEU A 78 -5.18 18.68 -4.38
C LEU A 78 -4.65 18.53 -2.95
N THR A 79 -5.31 19.11 -1.95
CA THR A 79 -4.92 18.91 -0.54
C THR A 79 -5.01 17.44 -0.11
N ARG A 80 -6.07 16.73 -0.54
CA ARG A 80 -6.21 15.29 -0.27
C ARG A 80 -5.14 14.47 -1.00
N THR A 81 -4.80 14.87 -2.22
CA THR A 81 -3.74 14.26 -3.04
C THR A 81 -2.37 14.43 -2.38
N ALA A 82 -2.04 15.63 -1.90
CA ALA A 82 -0.79 15.89 -1.19
C ALA A 82 -0.62 14.97 0.04
N ARG A 83 -1.66 14.82 0.85
CA ARG A 83 -1.65 13.88 2.00
C ARG A 83 -1.40 12.44 1.59
N LYS A 84 -1.85 12.03 0.40
CA LYS A 84 -1.59 10.68 -0.11
C LYS A 84 -0.15 10.48 -0.50
N PHE A 85 0.50 11.50 -1.06
CA PHE A 85 1.94 11.44 -1.32
C PHE A 85 2.75 11.32 -0.02
N ASP A 86 2.34 12.02 1.05
CA ASP A 86 2.97 11.85 2.37
C ASP A 86 2.84 10.40 2.89
N LEU A 87 1.66 9.79 2.75
CA LEU A 87 1.43 8.39 3.13
C LEU A 87 2.20 7.40 2.22
N MET A 88 2.34 7.71 0.94
CA MET A 88 3.15 6.92 0.01
C MET A 88 4.64 6.98 0.38
N ASP A 89 5.15 8.11 0.86
CA ASP A 89 6.53 8.21 1.36
C ASP A 89 6.75 7.32 2.60
N GLU A 90 5.74 7.16 3.46
CA GLU A 90 5.79 6.20 4.57
C GLU A 90 5.87 4.74 4.11
N LEU A 91 5.30 4.41 2.95
CA LEU A 91 5.30 3.08 2.34
C LEU A 91 6.59 2.80 1.54
N ASP A 92 7.14 3.78 0.81
CA ASP A 92 8.30 3.59 -0.08
C ASP A 92 9.65 3.77 0.62
N ARG A 93 9.71 4.11 1.92
CA ARG A 93 10.98 4.38 2.60
C ARG A 93 11.89 3.14 2.70
N ARG A 94 12.64 2.82 1.64
CA ARG A 94 13.51 1.65 1.53
C ARG A 94 14.68 1.77 2.49
N LYS A 95 14.58 1.14 3.65
CA LYS A 95 15.76 0.71 4.39
C LYS A 95 16.14 -0.70 3.95
N GLY A 96 17.20 -0.80 3.13
CA GLY A 96 17.95 -2.03 2.89
C GLY A 96 17.16 -3.19 2.29
N PHE A 97 17.00 -3.22 0.97
CA PHE A 97 16.84 -4.49 0.27
C PHE A 97 18.20 -5.21 0.29
N ALA A 98 18.43 -6.04 1.31
CA ALA A 98 19.52 -7.00 1.27
C ALA A 98 19.17 -8.05 0.20
N GLN A 99 20.09 -8.20 -0.76
CA GLN A 99 20.09 -9.26 -1.75
C GLN A 99 19.83 -10.63 -1.09
N GLY A 100 19.05 -11.48 -1.75
CA GLY A 100 19.10 -12.92 -1.51
C GLY A 100 17.75 -13.63 -1.56
N ARG A 101 17.26 -13.90 -2.78
CA ARG A 101 16.62 -15.19 -3.05
C ARG A 101 17.55 -15.93 -3.99
N SER A 102 18.49 -16.65 -3.40
CA SER A 102 19.31 -17.63 -4.10
C SER A 102 18.40 -18.77 -4.55
N SER A 103 18.50 -19.12 -5.83
CA SER A 103 17.94 -20.34 -6.41
C SER A 103 18.62 -21.59 -5.86
#